data_AF-A0A950NGV8-F1
#
_entry.id   AF-A0A950NGV8-F1
#
_cell.length_a   1.000
_cell.length_b   1.000
_cell.length_c   1.000
_cell.angle_alpha   90.00
_cell.angle_beta   90.00
_cell.angle_gamma   90.00
#
_symmetry.space_group_name_H-M   'P 1'
#
loop_
_entity.id
_entity.type
_entity.pdbx_description
1 polymer ?
#
loop_
_entity_poly.entity_id
_entity_poly.type
_entity_poly.pdbx_seq_one_letter_code
_entity_poly.pdbx_strand_id
1 'polypeptide(L)' 'MIARPHNRPGNNQTGAVAVPLEGFALTGDLCVPAHAKGMVVFAHGSGSSRLSPRNRYVAEVLQARRVGTLLIDLLTPG' A
#
# COMPACT_ATOMS: atom_id res chain seq x y z
N MET A 1 -37.43 -0.76 16.11
CA MET A 1 -36.84 -1.31 14.86
C MET A 1 -35.37 -0.90 14.84
N ILE A 2 -34.47 -1.76 15.30
CA ILE A 2 -33.04 -1.45 15.43
C ILE A 2 -32.35 -2.01 14.18
N ALA A 3 -31.82 -1.13 13.32
CA ALA A 3 -31.03 -1.55 12.16
C ALA A 3 -29.78 -2.28 12.66
N ARG A 4 -29.60 -3.54 12.23
CA ARG A 4 -28.40 -4.32 12.55
C ARG A 4 -27.20 -3.69 11.83
N PRO A 5 -26.07 -3.39 12.51
CA PRO A 5 -24.87 -2.96 11.81
C PRO A 5 -24.45 -4.06 10.83
N HIS A 6 -24.40 -3.72 9.56
CA HIS A 6 -23.97 -4.61 8.50
C HIS A 6 -22.44 -4.74 8.58
N ASN A 7 -21.97 -5.62 9.46
CA ASN A 7 -20.55 -5.94 9.59
C ASN A 7 -20.14 -6.76 8.35
N ARG A 8 -19.78 -6.09 7.26
CA ARG A 8 -19.05 -6.75 6.16
C ARG A 8 -17.73 -7.24 6.75
N PRO A 9 -17.32 -8.51 6.55
CA PRO A 9 -15.95 -8.89 6.86
C PRO A 9 -15.05 -7.91 6.10
N GLY A 10 -14.24 -7.13 6.82
CA GLY A 10 -13.29 -6.24 6.18
C GLY A 10 -12.40 -7.13 5.31
N ASN A 11 -12.44 -6.94 3.99
CA ASN A 11 -11.48 -7.60 3.13
C ASN A 11 -10.22 -6.75 3.08
N ASN A 12 -9.09 -7.39 2.79
CA ASN A 12 -7.89 -6.64 2.45
C ASN A 12 -8.05 -6.10 1.03
N GLN A 13 -7.73 -4.82 0.84
CA GLN A 13 -7.67 -4.20 -0.48
C GLN A 13 -6.22 -4.23 -0.94
N THR A 14 -5.91 -5.02 -1.97
CA THR A 14 -4.55 -5.11 -2.52
C THR A 14 -4.60 -4.86 -4.02
N GLY A 15 -3.69 -4.03 -4.53
CA GLY A 15 -3.61 -3.78 -5.96
C GLY A 15 -2.53 -2.77 -6.34
N ALA A 16 -2.20 -2.77 -7.63
CA ALA A 16 -1.41 -1.69 -8.21
C ALA A 16 -2.23 -0.39 -8.24
N VAL A 17 -1.58 0.72 -7.94
CA VAL A 17 -2.17 2.06 -7.94
C VAL A 17 -1.28 3.03 -8.73
N ALA A 18 -1.91 4.07 -9.26
CA ALA A 18 -1.24 5.22 -9.84
C ALA A 18 -1.49 6.44 -8.93
N VAL A 19 -0.42 7.07 -8.47
CA VAL A 19 -0.50 8.31 -7.69
C VAL A 19 -0.26 9.48 -8.65
N PRO A 20 -1.30 10.27 -8.96
CA PRO A 20 -1.18 11.35 -9.94
C PRO A 20 -0.32 12.50 -9.40
N LEU A 21 0.56 13.01 -10.25
CA LEU A 21 1.34 14.23 -10.07
C LEU A 21 1.14 15.13 -11.30
N GLU A 22 1.71 16.33 -11.29
CA GLU A 22 1.66 17.20 -12.45
C GLU A 22 2.49 16.60 -13.60
N GLY A 23 1.82 16.20 -14.69
CA GLY A 23 2.46 15.70 -15.91
C GLY A 23 2.82 14.21 -15.91
N PHE A 24 2.71 13.48 -14.79
CA PHE A 24 2.99 12.04 -14.72
C PHE A 24 2.30 11.38 -13.52
N ALA A 25 2.41 10.05 -13.41
CA ALA A 25 1.91 9.31 -12.25
C ALA A 25 2.98 8.35 -11.73
N LEU A 26 3.08 8.26 -10.41
CA LEU A 26 3.93 7.27 -9.76
C LEU A 26 3.20 5.93 -9.67
N THR A 27 3.90 4.85 -10.01
CA THR A 27 3.35 3.50 -9.87
C THR A 27 3.61 3.00 -8.46
N GLY A 28 2.61 2.40 -7.81
CA GLY A 28 2.79 1.78 -6.51
C GLY A 28 1.97 0.51 -6.30
N ASP A 29 2.38 -0.28 -5.32
CA ASP A 29 1.65 -1.44 -4.82
C ASP A 29 1.01 -1.07 -3.48
N LEU A 30 -0.31 -1.03 -3.43
CA LEU A 30 -1.10 -0.72 -2.23
C LEU A 30 -1.62 -2.01 -1.59
N CYS A 31 -1.50 -2.10 -0.27
CA CYS A 31 -2.21 -3.07 0.55
C CYS A 31 -2.85 -2.35 1.74
N VAL A 32 -4.17 -2.46 1.89
CA VAL A 32 -4.95 -1.96 3.03
C VAL A 32 -5.62 -3.15 3.71
N PRO A 33 -5.07 -3.64 4.83
CA PRO A 33 -5.71 -4.70 5.60
C PRO A 33 -7.06 -4.27 6.17
N ALA A 34 -7.93 -5.23 6.39
CA ALA A 34 -9.16 -5.05 7.16
C ALA A 34 -8.86 -4.38 8.52
N HIS A 35 -9.61 -3.34 8.87
CA HIS A 35 -9.44 -2.60 10.12
C HIS A 35 -8.00 -2.08 10.30
N ALA A 36 -7.38 -1.61 9.21
CA ALA A 36 -6.05 -1.00 9.24
C ALA A 36 -5.97 0.12 10.29
N LYS A 37 -4.90 0.12 11.09
CA LYS A 37 -4.67 1.08 12.17
C LYS A 37 -3.87 2.30 11.77
N GLY A 38 -3.25 2.25 10.59
CA GLY A 38 -2.36 3.28 10.05
C GLY A 38 -1.77 2.84 8.72
N MET A 39 -0.94 3.71 8.14
CA MET A 39 -0.31 3.53 6.83
C MET A 39 1.19 3.77 6.93
N VAL A 40 1.98 2.95 6.23
CA VAL A 40 3.42 3.17 6.02
C VAL A 40 3.67 3.31 4.52
N VAL A 41 4.33 4.40 4.13
CA VAL A 41 4.75 4.64 2.74
C VAL A 41 6.24 4.36 2.62
N PHE A 42 6.61 3.46 1.73
CA PHE A 42 7.99 3.10 1.46
C PHE A 42 8.55 3.97 0.33
N ALA A 43 9.46 4.87 0.69
CA ALA A 43 10.36 5.52 -0.25
C ALA A 43 11.57 4.60 -0.49
N HIS A 44 11.84 4.24 -1.73
CA HIS A 44 13.05 3.48 -2.08
C HIS A 44 14.15 4.41 -2.61
N GLY A 45 15.41 3.99 -2.44
CA GLY A 45 16.60 4.76 -2.84
C GLY A 45 17.06 4.44 -4.26
N SER A 46 18.11 5.13 -4.71
CA SER A 46 18.69 4.98 -6.05
C SER A 46 18.99 3.51 -6.39
N GLY A 47 18.47 3.04 -7.52
CA GLY A 47 18.68 1.68 -8.03
C GLY A 47 17.75 0.61 -7.43
N SER A 48 16.80 0.99 -6.57
CA SER A 48 15.76 0.09 -6.07
C SER A 48 14.39 0.45 -6.67
N SER A 49 13.39 -0.38 -6.39
CA SER A 49 12.03 -0.21 -6.90
C SER A 49 11.01 -0.69 -5.87
N ARG A 50 9.70 -0.49 -6.15
CA ARG A 50 8.60 -1.11 -5.41
C ARG A 50 8.70 -2.65 -5.35
N LEU A 51 9.49 -3.25 -6.25
CA LEU A 51 9.76 -4.68 -6.31
C LEU A 51 10.91 -5.15 -5.40
N SER A 52 11.51 -4.24 -4.62
CA SER A 52 12.59 -4.58 -3.68
C SER A 52 12.18 -5.71 -2.72
N PRO A 53 12.84 -6.89 -2.74
CA PRO A 53 12.47 -8.02 -1.89
C PRO A 53 12.50 -7.66 -0.39
N ARG A 54 13.47 -6.84 0.02
CA ARG A 54 13.60 -6.37 1.40
C ARG A 54 12.39 -5.54 1.84
N ASN A 55 11.98 -4.57 1.03
CA ASN A 55 10.86 -3.69 1.42
C ASN A 55 9.52 -4.43 1.34
N ARG A 56 9.36 -5.36 0.39
CA ARG A 56 8.18 -6.24 0.32
C ARG A 56 8.06 -7.13 1.56
N TYR A 57 9.17 -7.71 2.02
CA TYR A 57 9.19 -8.47 3.27
C TYR A 57 8.77 -7.63 4.48
N VAL A 58 9.31 -6.42 4.64
CA VAL A 58 8.90 -5.51 5.72
C VAL A 58 7.42 -5.15 5.59
N ALA A 59 6.94 -4.91 4.37
CA ALA A 59 5.53 -4.61 4.12
C ALA A 59 4.60 -5.77 4.53
N GLU A 60 4.94 -7.01 4.19
CA GLU A 60 4.19 -8.21 4.59
C GLU A 60 4.10 -8.34 6.13
N VAL A 61 5.22 -8.09 6.83
CA VAL A 61 5.25 -8.10 8.31
C VAL A 61 4.35 -7.01 8.91
N LEU A 62 4.31 -5.81 8.31
CA LEU A 62 3.44 -4.72 8.74
C LEU A 62 1.96 -5.02 8.46
N GLN A 63 1.65 -5.57 7.28
CA GLN A 63 0.29 -5.95 6.88
C GLN A 63 -0.30 -6.99 7.82
N ALA A 64 0.49 -7.98 8.23
CA ALA A 64 0.10 -8.99 9.23
C ALA A 64 -0.32 -8.38 10.59
N ARG A 65 0.12 -7.15 10.88
CA ARG A 65 -0.21 -6.39 12.10
C ARG A 65 -1.30 -5.33 11.88
N ARG A 66 -2.04 -5.41 10.76
CA ARG A 66 -3.09 -4.45 10.34
C ARG A 66 -2.54 -3.04 10.11
N VAL A 67 -1.36 -2.94 9.51
CA VAL A 67 -0.82 -1.67 9.02
C VAL A 67 -0.88 -1.70 7.50
N GLY A 68 -1.53 -0.70 6.90
CA GLY A 68 -1.53 -0.52 5.46
C GLY A 68 -0.15 -0.15 4.95
N THR A 69 0.17 -0.55 3.72
CA THR A 69 1.46 -0.25 3.11
C THR A 69 1.30 0.23 1.68
N LEU A 70 2.07 1.24 1.32
CA LEU A 70 2.24 1.69 -0.07
C LEU A 70 3.73 1.61 -0.43
N LEU A 71 4.08 0.75 -1.39
CA LEU A 71 5.41 0.71 -2.00
C LEU A 71 5.34 1.46 -3.33
N ILE A 72 6.14 2.51 -3.52
CA ILE A 72 5.98 3.44 -4.65
C ILE A 72 7.28 3.65 -5.41
N ASP A 73 7.21 3.71 -6.73
CA ASP A 73 8.31 4.12 -7.60
C ASP A 73 8.48 5.63 -7.63
N LEU A 74 9.52 6.13 -6.95
CA LEU A 74 9.80 7.57 -6.82
C LEU A 74 10.63 8.16 -7.98
N LEU A 75 11.26 7.29 -8.78
CA LEU A 75 12.04 7.70 -9.94
C LEU A 75 11.29 7.27 -11.19
N THR A 76 11.02 8.22 -12.09
CA THR A 76 10.67 7.91 -13.47
C THR A 76 11.95 7.53 -14.21
N PRO A 77 11.92 6.59 -15.16
CA PRO A 77 13.00 6.46 -16.13
C PRO A 77 13.31 7.83 -16.70
N GLY A 78 14.58 8.22 -16.70
CA GLY A 78 15.06 9.44 -17.37
C GLY A 78 14.98 9.32 -18.88
#